data_AF-A0A6N7VNJ4-F1
#
_entry.id   AF-A0A6N7VNJ4-F1
#
_cell.length_a   1.000
_cell.length_b   1.000
_cell.length_c   1.000
_cell.angle_alpha   90.00
_cell.angle_beta   90.00
_cell.angle_gamma   90.00
#
_symmetry.space_group_name_H-M   'P 1'
#
loop_
_entity.id
_entity.type
_entity.pdbx_description
1 polymer ?
#
loop_
_entity_poly.entity_id
_entity_poly.type
_entity_poly.pdbx_seq_one_letter_code
_entity_poly.pdbx_strand_id
1 'polypeptide(L)'
;MSFNEMMKKVRLEAGDSLRGLSDKTGINFSYIDKIERGTRPANFDVLEKLIETYPNKKDILLREYINEYIPNFLLEELKENSDIVTSAIKNLDTQSVFEMFFQRLSVEDRKELLKNIVDKLEFQSYKKGTIEEDREELEVIRKEIEKLK
;
A
#
# COMPACT_ATOMS: atom_id res chain seq x y z
N MET A 1 21.00 12.10 10.70
CA MET A 1 20.22 12.76 11.76
C MET A 1 19.03 11.86 11.98
N SER A 2 18.70 11.51 13.22
CA SER A 2 17.55 10.62 13.43
C SER A 2 16.23 11.35 13.17
N PHE A 3 15.16 10.62 12.89
CA PHE A 3 13.82 11.15 12.67
C PHE A 3 13.36 11.99 13.86
N ASN A 4 13.64 11.58 15.10
CA ASN A 4 13.25 12.36 16.28
C ASN A 4 13.96 13.73 16.36
N GLU A 5 15.25 13.79 15.98
CA GLU A 5 16.00 15.04 15.90
C GLU A 5 15.45 15.93 14.78
N MET A 6 15.10 15.32 13.64
CA MET A 6 14.49 16.02 12.51
C MET A 6 13.12 16.60 12.86
N MET A 7 12.27 15.81 13.52
CA MET A 7 10.96 16.25 13.99
C MET A 7 11.07 17.47 14.91
N LYS A 8 12.00 17.42 15.89
CA LYS A 8 12.27 18.54 16.78
C LYS A 8 12.75 19.78 16.03
N LYS A 9 13.66 19.60 15.07
CA LYS A 9 14.17 20.70 14.24
C LYS A 9 13.05 21.37 13.45
N VAL A 10 12.21 20.58 12.76
CA VAL A 10 11.08 21.09 11.98
C VAL A 10 10.11 21.88 12.85
N ARG A 11 9.76 21.36 14.03
CA ARG A 11 8.88 22.06 14.98
C ARG A 11 9.46 23.40 15.41
N LEU A 12 10.75 23.46 15.75
CA LEU A 12 11.41 24.68 16.18
C LEU A 12 11.55 25.71 15.04
N GLU A 13 11.85 25.26 13.82
CA GLU A 13 11.90 26.12 12.63
C GLU A 13 10.53 26.73 12.30
N ALA A 14 9.45 26.00 12.57
CA ALA A 14 8.08 26.51 12.45
C ALA A 14 7.66 27.44 13.60
N GLY A 15 8.50 27.63 14.61
CA GLY A 15 8.21 28.44 15.80
C GLY A 15 7.24 27.77 16.78
N ASP A 16 6.96 26.48 16.62
CA ASP A 16 5.96 25.78 17.42
C ASP A 16 6.54 25.26 18.74
N SER A 17 5.79 25.48 19.83
CA SER A 17 6.06 24.77 21.09
C SER A 17 5.55 23.32 21.00
N LEU A 18 5.93 22.47 21.95
CA LEU A 18 5.35 21.11 22.06
C LEU A 18 3.81 21.15 22.14
N ARG A 19 3.27 22.17 22.83
CA ARG A 19 1.82 22.39 22.92
C ARG A 19 1.26 22.90 21.60
N GLY A 20 1.94 23.83 20.93
CA GLY A 20 1.51 24.34 19.62
C GLY A 20 1.42 23.23 18.57
N LEU A 21 2.39 22.33 18.52
CA LEU A 21 2.31 21.16 17.64
C LEU A 21 1.19 20.20 18.06
N SER A 22 1.02 19.99 19.38
CA SER A 22 -0.07 19.16 19.92
C SER A 22 -1.44 19.68 19.52
N ASP A 23 -1.64 21.00 19.54
CA ASP A 23 -2.91 21.63 19.19
C ASP A 23 -3.20 21.52 17.68
N LYS A 24 -2.17 21.64 16.83
CA LYS A 24 -2.30 21.51 15.37
C LYS A 24 -2.56 20.07 14.91
N THR A 25 -1.88 19.11 15.52
CA THR A 25 -1.91 17.70 15.09
C THR A 25 -2.93 16.85 15.85
N GLY A 26 -3.39 17.31 17.01
CA GLY A 26 -4.15 16.50 17.96
C GLY A 26 -3.32 15.40 18.66
N ILE A 27 -2.00 15.35 18.43
CA ILE A 27 -1.10 14.40 19.10
C ILE A 27 -0.74 14.95 20.47
N ASN A 28 -0.91 14.16 21.53
CA ASN A 28 -0.59 14.62 22.88
C ASN A 28 0.87 15.12 23.01
N PHE A 29 1.06 16.33 23.55
CA PHE A 29 2.38 16.96 23.72
C PHE A 29 3.40 16.10 24.48
N SER A 30 2.97 15.25 25.44
CA SER A 30 3.88 14.34 26.15
C SER A 30 4.35 13.21 25.26
N TYR A 31 3.53 12.76 24.31
CA TYR A 31 3.94 11.77 23.33
C TYR A 31 4.93 12.38 22.31
N ILE A 32 4.66 13.60 21.83
CA ILE A 32 5.59 14.37 21.00
C ILE A 32 6.95 14.51 21.70
N ASP A 33 6.97 14.94 22.96
CA ASP A 33 8.20 15.08 23.75
C ASP A 33 8.97 13.76 23.90
N LYS A 34 8.27 12.65 24.14
CA LYS A 34 8.90 11.31 24.21
C LYS A 34 9.51 10.88 22.88
N ILE A 35 8.84 11.19 21.77
CA ILE A 35 9.36 10.94 20.42
C ILE A 35 10.62 11.76 20.19
N GLU A 36 10.56 13.09 20.38
CA GLU A 36 11.72 13.98 20.16
C GLU A 36 12.95 13.61 21.00
N ARG A 37 12.74 13.05 22.20
CA ARG A 37 13.81 12.52 23.07
C ARG A 37 14.33 11.14 22.66
N GLY A 38 13.73 10.49 21.67
CA GLY A 38 14.07 9.13 21.23
C GLY A 38 13.63 8.03 22.21
N THR A 39 12.80 8.36 23.20
CA THR A 39 12.31 7.39 24.20
C THR A 39 11.12 6.57 23.71
N ARG A 40 10.46 7.02 22.62
CA ARG A 40 9.42 6.28 21.92
C ARG A 40 9.55 6.49 20.41
N PRO A 41 9.34 5.45 19.59
CA PRO A 41 9.30 5.62 18.14
C PRO A 41 8.04 6.39 17.72
N ALA A 42 8.16 7.13 16.63
CA ALA A 42 7.01 7.65 15.91
C ALA A 42 6.32 6.53 15.14
N ASN A 43 4.99 6.56 15.10
CA ASN A 43 4.21 5.67 14.24
C ASN A 43 3.78 6.41 12.96
N PHE A 44 3.07 5.70 12.10
CA PHE A 44 2.60 6.25 10.83
C PHE A 44 1.66 7.46 11.01
N ASP A 45 0.75 7.42 12.00
CA ASP A 45 -0.19 8.52 12.30
C ASP A 45 0.56 9.82 12.68
N VAL A 46 1.67 9.71 13.42
CA VAL A 46 2.54 10.86 13.74
C VAL A 46 3.14 11.45 12.46
N LEU A 47 3.67 10.60 11.57
CA LEU A 47 4.27 11.04 10.31
C LEU A 47 3.24 11.73 9.41
N GLU A 48 2.05 11.13 9.25
CA GLU A 48 0.96 11.67 8.44
C GLU A 48 0.57 13.09 8.90
N LYS A 49 0.27 13.24 10.20
CA LYS A 49 -0.10 14.53 10.79
C LYS A 49 1.02 15.57 10.71
N LEU A 50 2.28 15.16 10.82
CA LEU A 50 3.42 16.06 10.65
C LEU A 50 3.53 16.57 9.21
N ILE A 51 3.30 15.70 8.22
CA ILE A 51 3.33 16.07 6.80
C ILE A 51 2.18 17.03 6.47
N GLU A 52 0.99 16.78 7.02
CA GLU A 52 -0.17 17.68 6.86
C GLU A 52 0.08 19.05 7.52
N THR A 53 0.69 19.05 8.72
CA THR A 53 0.99 20.30 9.45
C THR A 53 2.15 21.08 8.83
N TYR A 54 3.15 20.38 8.28
CA TYR A 54 4.34 20.97 7.67
C TYR A 54 4.59 20.46 6.24
N PRO A 55 3.73 20.80 5.25
CA PRO A 55 3.85 20.27 3.89
C PRO A 55 5.21 20.57 3.23
N ASN A 56 5.78 21.74 3.52
CA ASN A 56 7.08 22.18 2.99
C ASN A 56 8.27 21.38 3.54
N LYS A 57 8.04 20.52 4.53
CA LYS A 57 9.05 19.64 5.15
C LYS A 57 8.77 18.17 4.87
N LYS A 58 7.79 17.86 4.01
CA LYS A 58 7.40 16.49 3.66
C LYS A 58 8.57 15.60 3.26
N ASP A 59 9.37 16.04 2.29
CA ASP A 59 10.43 15.20 1.71
C ASP A 59 11.49 14.82 2.75
N ILE A 60 11.87 15.77 3.60
CA ILE A 60 12.87 15.53 4.63
C ILE A 60 12.32 14.67 5.77
N LEU A 61 11.07 14.88 6.18
CA LEU A 61 10.42 14.06 7.20
C LEU A 61 10.26 12.60 6.74
N LEU A 62 9.81 12.39 5.49
CA LEU A 62 9.69 11.06 4.89
C LEU A 62 11.04 10.35 4.81
N ARG A 63 12.06 11.03 4.30
CA ARG A 63 13.39 10.45 4.15
C ARG A 63 13.96 9.97 5.48
N GLU A 64 13.95 10.82 6.50
CA GLU A 64 14.50 10.41 7.80
C GLU A 64 13.65 9.33 8.47
N TYR A 65 12.32 9.35 8.30
CA TYR A 65 11.44 8.29 8.83
C TYR A 65 11.74 6.94 8.18
N ILE A 66 11.87 6.92 6.85
CA ILE A 66 12.19 5.71 6.08
C ILE A 66 13.55 5.16 6.52
N ASN A 67 14.58 6.02 6.57
CA ASN A 67 15.93 5.59 6.93
C ASN A 67 16.01 4.98 8.35
N GLU A 68 15.15 5.42 9.27
CA GLU A 68 15.17 4.94 10.66
C GLU A 68 14.28 3.72 10.89
N TYR A 69 13.05 3.72 10.35
CA TYR A 69 12.05 2.72 10.69
C TYR A 69 11.84 1.65 9.60
N ILE A 70 12.29 1.89 8.37
CA ILE A 70 12.11 0.96 7.25
C ILE A 70 13.44 0.31 6.89
N PRO A 71 13.56 -1.03 7.02
CA PRO A 71 14.77 -1.76 6.63
C PRO A 71 15.17 -1.56 5.18
N ASN A 72 16.48 -1.43 4.93
CA ASN A 72 17.05 -1.22 3.59
C ASN A 72 16.65 -2.31 2.58
N PHE A 73 16.50 -3.58 2.99
CA PHE A 73 16.10 -4.64 2.06
C PHE A 73 14.71 -4.40 1.47
N LEU A 74 13.75 -3.84 2.25
CA LEU A 74 12.44 -3.46 1.72
C LEU A 74 12.57 -2.30 0.73
N LEU A 75 13.51 -1.39 0.95
CA LEU A 75 13.77 -0.28 0.02
C LEU A 75 14.45 -0.75 -1.25
N GLU A 76 15.33 -1.74 -1.18
CA GLU A 76 15.96 -2.37 -2.33
C GLU A 76 14.93 -3.15 -3.15
N GLU A 77 14.08 -3.95 -2.51
CA GLU A 77 12.94 -4.59 -3.18
C GLU A 77 12.02 -3.55 -3.85
N LEU A 78 11.70 -2.44 -3.16
CA LEU A 78 10.88 -1.38 -3.75
C LEU A 78 11.61 -0.63 -4.89
N LYS A 79 12.92 -0.46 -4.83
CA LYS A 79 13.74 0.21 -5.86
C LYS A 79 13.94 -0.66 -7.09
N GLU A 80 14.23 -1.95 -6.93
CA GLU A 80 14.25 -2.93 -8.00
C GLU A 80 12.88 -3.04 -8.69
N ASN A 81 11.81 -2.83 -7.92
CA ASN A 81 10.47 -2.70 -8.46
C ASN A 81 10.10 -1.26 -8.85
N SER A 82 10.92 -0.21 -8.66
CA SER A 82 10.48 1.19 -8.83
C SER A 82 10.46 1.68 -10.28
N ASP A 83 11.39 1.20 -11.11
CA ASP A 83 11.36 1.46 -12.56
C ASP A 83 10.18 0.72 -13.22
N ILE A 84 9.81 -0.43 -12.67
CA ILE A 84 8.61 -1.18 -13.04
C ILE A 84 7.37 -0.44 -12.52
N VAL A 85 7.29 -0.06 -11.25
CA VAL A 85 6.10 0.52 -10.61
C VAL A 85 5.75 1.90 -11.20
N THR A 86 6.72 2.74 -11.55
CA THR A 86 6.43 4.11 -12.03
C THR A 86 6.00 4.13 -13.51
N SER A 87 6.53 3.21 -14.34
CA SER A 87 6.16 3.05 -15.74
C SER A 87 4.90 2.17 -15.91
N ALA A 88 4.76 1.16 -15.04
CA ALA A 88 3.64 0.26 -15.03
C ALA A 88 2.38 0.91 -14.40
N ILE A 89 2.44 1.62 -13.27
CA ILE A 89 1.20 2.24 -12.71
C ILE A 89 0.58 3.27 -13.68
N LYS A 90 1.37 3.91 -14.55
CA LYS A 90 0.85 4.85 -15.55
C LYS A 90 0.38 4.21 -16.86
N ASN A 91 0.76 2.96 -17.17
CA ASN A 91 0.46 2.27 -18.43
C ASN A 91 0.17 0.76 -18.28
N LEU A 92 -0.23 0.29 -17.10
CA LEU A 92 -0.60 -1.11 -16.90
C LEU A 92 -1.99 -1.33 -17.49
N ASP A 93 -1.99 -1.94 -18.65
CA ASP A 93 -3.08 -2.78 -19.13
C ASP A 93 -3.53 -3.71 -18.00
N THR A 94 -4.84 -3.83 -17.80
CA THR A 94 -5.47 -4.67 -16.78
C THR A 94 -5.01 -6.14 -16.88
N GLN A 95 -4.65 -6.58 -18.09
CA GLN A 95 -4.06 -7.88 -18.38
C GLN A 95 -2.66 -8.04 -17.77
N SER A 96 -1.82 -7.00 -17.80
CA SER A 96 -0.47 -7.04 -17.24
C SER A 96 -0.49 -7.18 -15.70
N VAL A 97 -1.43 -6.50 -15.04
CA VAL A 97 -1.65 -6.63 -13.59
C VAL A 97 -2.10 -8.05 -13.24
N PHE A 98 -3.07 -8.57 -14.01
CA PHE A 98 -3.58 -9.91 -13.82
C PHE A 98 -2.48 -10.96 -13.99
N GLU A 99 -1.67 -10.87 -15.06
CA GLU A 99 -0.56 -11.80 -15.32
C GLU A 99 0.47 -11.79 -14.17
N MET A 100 0.83 -10.62 -13.63
CA MET A 100 1.77 -10.51 -12.51
C MET A 100 1.27 -11.21 -11.24
N PHE A 101 -0.01 -11.04 -10.89
CA PHE A 101 -0.59 -11.71 -9.73
C PHE A 101 -0.79 -13.20 -9.98
N PHE A 102 -1.31 -13.55 -11.17
CA PHE A 102 -1.60 -14.94 -11.54
C PHE A 102 -0.33 -15.79 -11.58
N GLN A 103 0.78 -15.26 -12.10
CA GLN A 103 2.07 -15.98 -12.16
C GLN A 103 2.69 -16.26 -10.78
N ARG A 104 2.37 -15.49 -9.74
CA ARG A 104 2.88 -15.72 -8.37
C ARG A 104 2.13 -16.80 -7.61
N LEU A 105 0.92 -17.14 -8.04
CA LEU A 105 0.10 -18.18 -7.42
C LEU A 105 0.59 -19.59 -7.82
N SER A 106 0.39 -20.55 -6.92
CA SER A 106 0.58 -21.96 -7.27
C SER A 106 -0.45 -22.40 -8.32
N VAL A 107 -0.19 -23.50 -9.00
CA VAL A 107 -1.12 -24.05 -10.01
C VAL A 107 -2.50 -24.34 -9.39
N GLU A 108 -2.52 -24.78 -8.13
CA GLU A 108 -3.75 -25.05 -7.39
C GLU A 108 -4.49 -23.75 -7.07
N ASP A 109 -3.78 -22.74 -6.55
CA ASP A 109 -4.37 -21.44 -6.23
C ASP A 109 -4.88 -20.71 -7.48
N ARG A 110 -4.19 -20.88 -8.61
CA ARG A 110 -4.63 -20.37 -9.92
C ARG A 110 -5.94 -21.00 -10.35
N LYS A 111 -6.07 -22.33 -10.21
CA LYS A 111 -7.30 -23.06 -10.53
C LYS A 111 -8.43 -22.62 -9.61
N GLU A 112 -8.17 -22.47 -8.32
CA GLU A 112 -9.16 -22.01 -7.34
C GLU A 112 -9.65 -20.59 -7.67
N LEU A 113 -8.72 -19.66 -7.94
CA LEU A 113 -9.06 -18.29 -8.32
C LEU A 113 -9.96 -18.24 -9.56
N LEU A 114 -9.59 -18.97 -10.62
CA LEU A 114 -10.38 -19.01 -11.85
C LEU A 114 -11.75 -19.66 -11.65
N LYS A 115 -11.83 -20.74 -10.84
CA LYS A 115 -13.12 -21.36 -10.46
C LYS A 115 -14.03 -20.35 -9.75
N ASN A 116 -13.49 -19.62 -8.77
CA ASN A 116 -14.23 -18.59 -8.05
C ASN A 116 -14.74 -17.47 -8.97
N ILE A 117 -13.97 -17.10 -10.01
CA ILE A 117 -14.41 -16.12 -11.02
C ILE A 117 -15.56 -16.70 -11.86
N VAL A 118 -15.45 -17.94 -12.32
CA VAL A 118 -16.53 -18.62 -13.08
C VAL A 118 -17.80 -18.74 -12.24
N ASP A 119 -17.70 -19.14 -10.98
CA ASP A 119 -18.85 -19.27 -10.07
C ASP A 119 -19.54 -17.91 -9.86
N LYS A 120 -18.75 -16.82 -9.78
CA LYS A 120 -19.28 -15.47 -9.68
C LYS A 120 -20.00 -15.02 -10.96
N LEU A 121 -19.49 -15.40 -12.14
CA LEU A 121 -20.13 -15.13 -13.42
C LEU A 121 -21.45 -15.91 -13.55
N GLU A 122 -21.44 -17.20 -13.20
CA GLU A 122 -22.63 -18.04 -13.21
C GLU A 122 -23.74 -17.47 -12.31
N PHE A 123 -23.38 -17.02 -11.10
CA PHE A 123 -24.31 -16.35 -10.19
C PHE A 123 -24.88 -15.04 -10.77
N GLN A 124 -24.08 -14.28 -11.53
CA GLN A 124 -24.55 -13.07 -12.19
C GLN A 124 -25.48 -13.38 -13.36
N SER A 125 -25.18 -14.40 -14.18
CA SER A 125 -26.04 -14.87 -15.26
C SER A 125 -27.37 -15.39 -14.73
N TYR A 126 -27.36 -16.12 -13.60
CA TYR A 126 -28.57 -16.53 -12.90
C TYR A 126 -29.43 -15.31 -12.49
N LYS A 127 -28.83 -14.27 -11.91
CA LYS A 127 -29.53 -13.03 -11.54
C LYS A 127 -30.11 -12.27 -12.74
N LYS A 128 -29.46 -12.35 -13.90
CA LYS A 128 -29.90 -11.68 -15.13
C LYS A 128 -30.88 -12.52 -15.96
N GLY A 129 -31.03 -13.81 -15.64
CA GLY A 129 -31.87 -14.75 -16.40
C GLY A 129 -31.22 -15.26 -17.69
N THR A 130 -29.93 -14.99 -17.93
CA THR A 130 -29.17 -15.40 -19.14
C THR A 130 -28.43 -16.73 -18.97
N ILE A 131 -28.72 -17.47 -17.89
CA ILE A 131 -27.97 -18.68 -17.53
C ILE A 131 -27.98 -19.76 -18.62
N GLU A 132 -29.08 -19.91 -19.38
CA GLU A 132 -29.13 -20.90 -20.45
C GLU A 132 -28.25 -20.53 -21.64
N GLU A 133 -28.06 -19.24 -21.90
CA GLU A 133 -27.23 -18.71 -22.97
C GLU A 133 -25.73 -18.80 -22.60
N ASP A 134 -25.41 -18.49 -21.34
CA ASP A 134 -24.02 -18.45 -20.85
C ASP A 134 -23.47 -19.84 -20.46
N ARG A 135 -24.33 -20.86 -20.35
CA ARG A 135 -23.97 -22.18 -19.79
C ARG A 135 -22.89 -22.90 -20.59
N GLU A 136 -23.02 -22.92 -21.92
CA GLU A 136 -22.05 -23.61 -22.77
C GLU A 136 -20.67 -22.97 -22.68
N GLU A 137 -20.61 -21.64 -22.62
CA GLU A 137 -19.37 -20.89 -22.51
C GLU A 137 -18.69 -21.13 -21.14
N LEU A 138 -19.45 -21.06 -20.04
CA LEU A 138 -18.93 -21.32 -18.70
C LEU A 138 -18.41 -22.76 -18.54
N GLU A 139 -19.06 -23.75 -19.13
CA GLU A 139 -18.61 -25.15 -19.14
C GLU A 139 -17.31 -25.35 -19.92
N VAL A 140 -17.14 -24.67 -21.05
CA VAL A 140 -15.88 -24.68 -21.80
C VAL A 140 -14.76 -24.08 -20.95
N ILE A 141 -15.00 -22.95 -20.30
CA ILE A 141 -14.02 -22.29 -19.42
C ILE A 141 -13.62 -23.22 -18.26
N ARG A 142 -14.58 -23.88 -17.60
CA ARG A 142 -14.29 -24.86 -16.53
C ARG A 142 -13.37 -25.99 -17.01
N LYS A 143 -13.60 -26.53 -18.20
CA LYS A 143 -12.76 -27.60 -18.78
C LYS A 143 -11.35 -27.13 -19.09
N GLU A 144 -11.17 -25.89 -19.53
CA GLU A 144 -9.84 -25.33 -19.77
C GLU A 144 -9.07 -25.08 -18.46
N ILE A 145 -9.76 -24.64 -17.40
CA ILE A 145 -9.15 -24.46 -16.07
C ILE A 145 -8.56 -25.79 -15.54
N GLU A 146 -9.27 -26.90 -15.71
CA GLU A 146 -8.80 -28.22 -15.27
C GLU A 146 -7.52 -28.68 -15.97
N LYS A 147 -7.31 -28.24 -17.22
CA LYS A 147 -6.13 -28.58 -18.03
C LYS A 147 -4.88 -27.77 -17.66
N LEU A 148 -5.01 -26.75 -16.81
CA LEU A 148 -3.87 -25.94 -16.36
C LEU A 148 -2.84 -26.82 -15.62
N LYS A 149 -1.57 -26.59 -15.95
CA LYS A 149 -0.40 -27.27 -15.38
C LYS A 149 0.47 -26.34 -14.56
#